data_AF-A0A3D3L2P0-F1
#
_entry.id   AF-A0A3D3L2P0-F1
#
_cell.length_a   1.000
_cell.length_b   1.000
_cell.length_c   1.000
_cell.angle_alpha   90.00
_cell.angle_beta   90.00
_cell.angle_gamma   90.00
#
_symmetry.space_group_name_H-M   'P 1'
#
loop_
_entity.id
_entity.type
_entity.pdbx_description
1 polymer ?
#
loop_
_entity_poly.entity_id
_entity_poly.type
_entity_poly.pdbx_seq_one_letter_code
_entity_poly.pdbx_strand_id
1 'polypeptide(L)'
;ERDKEIMDYQNYAMGKWISGDGDGIPLFNAITGTEIGSANSKGLDFGQMMEYSRKVGSPALRKMTFQQRGLMLKALALHLHGIKGKFYELSAATGATKL
;
A
#
# COMPACT_ATOMS: atom_id res chain seq x y z
N GLU A 1 5.74 16.65 -24.11
CA GLU A 1 5.49 15.29 -23.58
C GLU A 1 4.58 15.48 -22.37
N ARG A 2 3.41 14.83 -22.39
CA ARG A 2 2.23 15.23 -21.62
C ARG A 2 2.41 15.00 -20.12
N ASP A 3 1.97 16.00 -19.35
CA ASP A 3 1.91 16.04 -17.89
C ASP A 3 1.48 14.70 -17.31
N LYS A 4 2.42 13.96 -16.70
CA LYS A 4 2.06 12.86 -15.80
C LYS A 4 1.47 13.51 -14.57
N GLU A 5 0.19 13.24 -14.32
CA GLU A 5 -0.50 13.64 -13.10
C GLU A 5 0.31 13.15 -11.89
N ILE A 6 0.81 14.09 -11.08
CA ILE A 6 1.56 13.78 -9.85
C ILE A 6 0.55 13.20 -8.87
N MET A 7 0.75 11.94 -8.48
CA MET A 7 -0.22 11.19 -7.70
C MET A 7 -0.01 11.42 -6.20
N ASP A 8 -1.06 11.79 -5.47
CA ASP A 8 -1.08 11.76 -4.00
C ASP A 8 -1.40 10.34 -3.53
N TYR A 9 -0.41 9.65 -2.96
CA TYR A 9 -0.57 8.28 -2.48
C TYR A 9 -1.28 8.23 -1.12
N GLN A 10 -2.53 7.78 -1.16
CA GLN A 10 -3.37 7.65 0.02
C GLN A 10 -2.94 6.48 0.93
N ASN A 11 -3.26 6.64 2.22
CA ASN A 11 -3.10 5.61 3.24
C ASN A 11 -4.39 4.78 3.36
N TYR A 12 -4.29 3.47 3.53
CA TYR A 12 -5.45 2.65 3.90
C TYR A 12 -5.51 2.48 5.41
N ALA A 13 -6.39 3.22 6.07
CA ALA A 13 -6.53 3.28 7.52
C ALA A 13 -7.99 3.16 7.95
N MET A 14 -8.24 2.40 9.03
CA MET A 14 -9.59 2.21 9.58
C MET A 14 -10.65 1.74 8.56
N GLY A 15 -10.24 0.93 7.57
CA GLY A 15 -11.13 0.40 6.53
C GLY A 15 -11.47 1.37 5.39
N LYS A 16 -10.75 2.49 5.26
CA LYS A 16 -10.95 3.49 4.22
C LYS A 16 -9.63 4.07 3.71
N TRP A 17 -9.66 4.65 2.51
CA TRP A 17 -8.55 5.42 1.96
C TRP A 17 -8.57 6.85 2.52
N ILE A 18 -7.41 7.34 2.98
CA ILE A 18 -7.23 8.64 3.65
C ILE A 18 -5.94 9.28 3.14
N SER A 19 -6.03 10.49 2.57
CA SER A 19 -4.86 11.33 2.27
C SER A 19 -4.27 11.92 3.55
N GLY A 20 -2.95 12.10 3.59
CA GLY A 20 -2.30 12.84 4.68
C GLY A 20 -2.47 14.35 4.54
N ASP A 21 -2.24 15.10 5.61
CA ASP A 21 -2.37 16.55 5.62
C ASP A 21 -1.17 17.26 4.98
N GLY A 22 -1.42 18.11 3.97
CA GLY A 22 -0.39 18.89 3.27
C GLY A 22 0.29 18.13 2.13
N ASP A 23 1.29 18.77 1.51
CA ASP A 23 1.83 18.36 0.19
C ASP A 23 2.60 17.02 0.18
N GLY A 24 2.98 16.52 1.36
CA GLY A 24 3.69 15.26 1.52
C GLY A 24 5.17 15.29 1.12
N ILE A 25 5.76 14.10 1.04
CA ILE A 25 7.16 13.92 0.62
C ILE A 25 7.13 13.46 -0.85
N PRO A 26 7.79 14.18 -1.78
CA PRO A 26 7.85 13.78 -3.18
C PRO A 26 8.67 12.50 -3.33
N LEU A 27 8.18 11.62 -4.19
CA LEU A 27 8.79 10.34 -4.56
C LEU A 27 9.30 10.44 -5.99
N PHE A 28 10.49 9.89 -6.23
CA PHE A 28 11.17 10.01 -7.52
C PHE A 28 11.47 8.64 -8.13
N ASN A 29 11.46 8.59 -9.46
CA ASN A 29 12.02 7.48 -10.20
C ASN A 29 13.56 7.53 -10.09
N ALA A 30 14.17 6.45 -9.59
CA ALA A 30 15.61 6.37 -9.33
C ALA A 30 16.48 6.35 -10.61
N ILE A 31 15.90 6.05 -11.77
CA ILE A 31 16.60 5.98 -13.07
C ILE A 31 16.55 7.34 -13.78
N THR A 32 15.37 7.98 -13.81
CA THR A 32 15.14 9.20 -14.60
C THR A 32 15.18 10.49 -13.76
N GLY A 33 15.08 10.39 -12.44
CA GLY A 33 14.95 11.54 -11.54
C GLY A 33 13.59 12.25 -11.60
N THR A 34 12.64 11.75 -12.38
CA THR A 34 11.30 12.36 -12.51
C THR A 34 10.46 12.06 -11.28
N GLU A 35 9.71 13.05 -10.79
CA GLU A 35 8.72 12.86 -9.73
C GLU A 35 7.59 11.92 -10.21
N ILE A 36 7.20 10.99 -9.35
CA ILE A 36 6.15 9.99 -9.64
C ILE A 36 4.91 10.17 -8.76
N GLY A 37 4.99 10.96 -7.70
CA GLY A 37 3.91 11.23 -6.76
C GLY A 37 4.45 11.73 -5.42
N SER A 38 3.56 11.92 -4.45
CA SER A 38 3.91 12.24 -3.07
C SER A 38 3.24 11.28 -2.09
N ALA A 39 3.85 11.08 -0.93
CA ALA A 39 3.27 10.27 0.14
C ALA A 39 3.40 10.97 1.49
N ASN A 40 2.38 10.81 2.34
CA ASN A 40 2.30 11.49 3.62
C ASN A 40 1.45 10.72 4.63
N SER A 41 1.85 10.75 5.90
CA SER A 41 1.10 10.19 7.02
C SER A 41 0.70 11.24 8.07
N LYS A 42 1.00 12.53 7.83
CA LYS A 42 0.56 13.62 8.71
C LYS A 42 -0.97 13.64 8.79
N GLY A 43 -1.51 13.89 9.99
CA GLY A 43 -2.96 13.88 10.21
C GLY A 43 -3.57 12.51 10.51
N LEU A 44 -2.83 11.41 10.34
CA LEU A 44 -3.31 10.09 10.72
C LEU A 44 -3.27 9.90 12.25
N ASP A 45 -4.39 9.44 12.80
CA ASP A 45 -4.47 9.03 14.21
C ASP A 45 -4.06 7.56 14.38
N PHE A 46 -2.78 7.34 14.67
CA PHE A 46 -2.23 6.01 14.92
C PHE A 46 -2.86 5.32 16.14
N GLY A 47 -3.35 6.07 17.13
CA GLY A 47 -4.05 5.53 18.28
C GLY A 47 -5.38 4.89 17.87
N GLN A 48 -6.21 5.62 17.12
CA GLN A 48 -7.46 5.10 16.56
C GLN A 48 -7.23 3.96 15.56
N MET A 49 -6.17 4.02 14.74
CA MET A 49 -5.80 2.91 13.86
C MET A 49 -5.50 1.63 14.65
N MET A 50 -4.75 1.75 15.75
CA MET A 50 -4.45 0.62 16.62
C MET A 50 -5.72 0.09 17.29
N GLU A 51 -6.59 0.97 17.77
CA GLU A 51 -7.87 0.60 18.37
C GLU A 51 -8.76 -0.13 17.36
N TYR A 52 -8.88 0.38 16.13
CA TYR A 52 -9.61 -0.27 15.04
C TYR A 52 -9.06 -1.66 14.73
N SER A 53 -7.73 -1.81 14.64
CA SER A 53 -7.10 -3.11 14.41
C SER A 53 -7.48 -4.15 15.46
N ARG A 54 -7.57 -3.73 16.74
CA ARG A 54 -7.91 -4.60 17.87
C ARG A 54 -9.40 -4.90 17.98
N LYS A 55 -10.26 -3.93 17.66
CA LYS A 55 -11.72 -4.06 17.77
C LYS A 55 -12.36 -4.71 16.55
N VAL A 56 -11.81 -4.53 15.35
CA VAL A 56 -12.41 -4.99 14.09
C VAL A 56 -11.59 -6.10 13.44
N GLY A 57 -10.30 -5.86 13.21
CA GLY A 57 -9.43 -6.84 12.52
C GLY A 57 -9.18 -8.10 13.36
N SER A 58 -8.81 -7.93 14.63
CA SER A 58 -8.44 -9.03 15.52
C SER A 58 -9.58 -10.04 15.73
N PRO A 59 -10.83 -9.65 16.04
CA PRO A 59 -11.91 -10.63 16.22
C PRO A 59 -12.22 -11.39 14.92
N ALA A 60 -12.17 -10.74 13.76
CA ALA A 60 -12.40 -11.39 12.48
C ALA A 60 -11.37 -12.50 12.21
N LEU A 61 -10.09 -12.22 12.44
CA LEU A 61 -9.00 -13.19 12.25
C LEU A 61 -8.95 -14.27 13.32
N ARG A 62 -9.30 -13.95 14.57
CA ARG A 62 -9.29 -14.90 15.70
C ARG A 62 -10.43 -15.92 15.63
N LYS A 63 -11.55 -15.59 14.98
CA LYS A 63 -12.64 -16.54 14.70
C LYS A 63 -12.23 -17.64 13.72
N MET A 64 -11.14 -17.45 12.98
CA MET A 64 -10.62 -18.43 12.03
C MET A 64 -9.67 -19.41 12.70
N THR A 65 -9.64 -20.65 12.23
CA THR A 65 -8.60 -21.61 12.56
C THR A 65 -7.28 -21.24 11.89
N PHE A 66 -6.17 -21.86 12.35
CA PHE A 66 -4.87 -21.69 11.70
C PHE A 66 -4.92 -22.08 10.21
N GLN A 67 -5.60 -23.19 9.88
CA GLN A 67 -5.73 -23.67 8.51
C GLN A 67 -6.52 -22.70 7.63
N GLN A 68 -7.61 -22.12 8.14
CA GLN A 68 -8.38 -21.11 7.41
C GLN A 68 -7.55 -19.86 7.10
N ARG A 69 -6.74 -19.39 8.07
CA ARG A 69 -5.80 -18.28 7.80
C ARG A 69 -4.72 -18.66 6.80
N GLY A 70 -4.21 -19.89 6.84
CA GLY A 70 -3.28 -20.42 5.84
C GLY A 70 -3.87 -20.42 4.43
N LEU A 71 -5.13 -20.84 4.27
CA LEU A 71 -5.84 -20.79 2.99
C LEU A 71 -6.08 -19.35 2.52
N MET A 72 -6.43 -18.44 3.43
CA MET A 72 -6.60 -17.02 3.11
C MET A 72 -5.28 -16.39 2.62
N LEU A 73 -4.15 -16.69 3.28
CA LEU A 73 -2.82 -16.26 2.83
C LEU A 73 -2.46 -16.84 1.45
N LYS A 74 -2.77 -18.12 1.20
CA LYS A 74 -2.57 -18.75 -0.12
C LYS A 74 -3.40 -18.07 -1.20
N ALA A 75 -4.67 -17.77 -0.92
CA ALA A 75 -5.53 -17.06 -1.85
C ALA A 75 -4.98 -15.68 -2.20
N LEU A 76 -4.52 -14.92 -1.19
CA LEU A 76 -3.84 -13.64 -1.39
C LEU A 76 -2.58 -13.79 -2.24
N ALA A 77 -1.73 -14.78 -1.95
CA ALA A 77 -0.50 -15.03 -2.71
C ALA A 77 -0.79 -15.33 -4.18
N LEU A 78 -1.78 -16.17 -4.48
CA LEU A 78 -2.20 -16.48 -5.85
C LEU A 78 -2.73 -15.25 -6.57
N HIS A 79 -3.55 -14.43 -5.90
CA HIS A 79 -4.04 -13.18 -6.46
C HIS A 79 -2.89 -12.22 -6.80
N LEU A 80 -1.99 -11.95 -5.85
CA LEU A 80 -0.83 -11.07 -6.06
C LEU A 80 0.09 -11.60 -7.16
N HIS A 81 0.30 -12.92 -7.24
CA HIS A 81 1.08 -13.53 -8.31
C HIS A 81 0.45 -13.30 -9.69
N GLY A 82 -0.89 -13.37 -9.79
CA GLY A 82 -1.62 -13.12 -11.03
C GLY A 82 -1.48 -11.69 -11.55
N ILE A 83 -1.27 -10.71 -10.66
CA ILE A 83 -1.15 -9.29 -11.02
C ILE A 83 0.29 -8.73 -10.91
N LYS A 84 1.29 -9.59 -10.68
CA LYS A 84 2.68 -9.19 -10.39
C LYS A 84 3.34 -8.32 -11.47
N GLY A 85 2.87 -8.39 -12.72
CA GLY A 85 3.33 -7.52 -13.80
C GLY A 85 3.24 -6.04 -13.44
N LYS A 86 2.12 -5.62 -12.83
CA LYS A 86 1.91 -4.24 -12.37
C LYS A 86 2.93 -3.81 -11.32
N PHE A 87 3.33 -4.74 -10.44
CA PHE A 87 4.32 -4.47 -9.41
C PHE A 87 5.73 -4.38 -9.98
N TYR A 88 6.06 -5.15 -11.02
CA TYR A 88 7.37 -5.05 -11.69
C TYR A 88 7.54 -3.72 -12.43
N GLU A 89 6.50 -3.19 -13.05
CA GLU A 89 6.54 -1.87 -13.69
C GLU A 89 6.91 -0.78 -12.69
N LEU A 90 6.30 -0.79 -11.50
CA LEU A 90 6.64 0.14 -10.43
C LEU A 90 8.02 -0.14 -9.82
N SER A 91 8.37 -1.41 -9.62
CA SER A 91 9.68 -1.80 -9.06
C SER A 91 10.85 -1.39 -9.96
N ALA A 92 10.67 -1.34 -11.28
CA ALA A 92 11.71 -0.84 -12.17
C ALA A 92 12.04 0.64 -11.88
N ALA A 93 11.06 1.44 -11.48
CA ALA A 93 11.28 2.84 -11.09
C ALA A 93 12.14 2.99 -9.83
N THR A 94 12.33 1.93 -9.04
CA THR A 94 13.26 1.91 -7.90
C THR A 94 14.69 1.52 -8.31
N GLY A 95 14.98 1.38 -9.61
CA GLY A 95 16.29 0.98 -10.12
C GLY A 95 16.56 -0.53 -10.05
N ALA A 96 15.57 -1.34 -9.65
CA ALA A 96 15.73 -2.79 -9.57
C ALA A 96 15.70 -3.44 -10.96
N THR A 97 16.54 -4.47 -11.15
CA THR A 97 16.46 -5.36 -12.31
C THR A 97 15.58 -6.57 -11.97
N LYS A 98 14.90 -7.10 -12.98
CA LYS A 98 14.15 -8.35 -12.82
C LYS A 98 15.13 -9.53 -12.93
N LEU A 99 15.11 -10.43 -11.95
CA LEU A 99 15.79 -11.72 -12.01
C LEU A 99 15.02 -12.70 -12.93
#